data_AF-A0A3D8P2A3-F1
#
_entry.id   AF-A0A3D8P2A3-F1
#
_cell.length_a   1.000
_cell.length_b   1.000
_cell.length_c   1.000
_cell.angle_alpha   90.00
_cell.angle_beta   90.00
_cell.angle_gamma   90.00
#
_symmetry.space_group_name_H-M   'P 1'
#
loop_
_entity.id
_entity.type
_entity.pdbx_description
1 polymer ?
#
loop_
_entity_poly.entity_id
_entity_poly.type
_entity_poly.pdbx_seq_one_letter_code
_entity_poly.pdbx_strand_id
1 'polypeptide(L)'
;MLSRFFSGNGKEEMCLEQGTRGLLEGRGRVFQGGGGAHPPGGRLRADSAALHVPQARFQVLRAEPVQRPAGEVGGGWGMPAGEVLAALFLALAAAWDLRVRRVPNWLNLAGVLAGLALGLSTGRPLAALAAAAGCFLVGFLFWRWGVLGGGDAKALPALGACLGSLPAALLALALGYWCLALYLLPRALRGKGLKGWWEEEKTALFFFLAGAGMPGKEKVPFAPFLLAGFLASEVVKAWLGGLRLS
;
A
#
# COMPACT_ATOMS: atom_id res chain seq x y z
N MET A 1 -10.99 -32.18 38.94
CA MET A 1 -9.72 -32.47 38.24
C MET A 1 -9.68 -31.61 36.99
N LEU A 2 -8.88 -30.58 36.80
CA LEU A 2 -7.71 -30.04 37.50
C LEU A 2 -7.77 -28.53 37.33
N SER A 3 -8.03 -27.81 38.42
CA SER A 3 -7.79 -26.38 38.59
C SER A 3 -6.53 -26.25 39.44
N ARG A 4 -5.45 -25.68 38.89
CA ARG A 4 -4.23 -25.12 39.55
C ARG A 4 -3.14 -24.92 38.49
N PHE A 5 -2.26 -23.93 38.71
CA PHE A 5 -1.23 -23.35 37.80
C PHE A 5 -1.81 -22.26 36.88
N PHE A 6 -1.72 -20.96 37.15
CA PHE A 6 -0.60 -20.19 37.70
C PHE A 6 -1.10 -19.10 38.66
N SER A 7 -0.60 -19.17 39.90
CA SER A 7 -0.53 -18.05 40.84
C SER A 7 0.96 -17.77 41.04
N GLY A 8 1.37 -16.54 40.77
CA GLY A 8 2.76 -16.09 40.81
C GLY A 8 2.79 -14.57 40.86
N ASN A 9 2.38 -14.06 42.02
CA ASN A 9 2.38 -12.66 42.43
C ASN A 9 3.82 -12.15 42.66
N GLY A 10 4.07 -10.87 42.40
CA GLY A 10 5.29 -10.16 42.80
C GLY A 10 5.50 -8.88 42.00
N LYS A 11 4.73 -7.82 42.30
CA LYS A 11 5.25 -6.62 42.99
C LYS A 11 6.35 -5.88 42.23
N GLU A 12 5.96 -4.93 41.38
CA GLU A 12 6.63 -3.62 41.26
C GLU A 12 5.56 -2.58 40.94
N GLU A 13 4.85 -2.13 41.99
CA GLU A 13 4.29 -0.79 42.00
C GLU A 13 5.45 0.18 42.15
N MET A 14 5.69 1.02 41.15
CA MET A 14 6.46 2.24 41.33
C MET A 14 5.75 3.41 40.67
N CYS A 15 5.07 4.12 41.55
CA CYS A 15 4.71 5.53 41.55
C CYS A 15 5.72 6.42 40.79
N LEU A 16 5.21 7.27 39.90
CA LEU A 16 5.71 8.58 39.42
C LEU A 16 4.81 8.95 38.22
N GLU A 17 3.55 9.36 38.40
CA GLU A 17 3.15 10.70 38.87
C GLU A 17 4.30 11.70 38.98
N GLN A 18 4.58 12.40 37.87
CA GLN A 18 4.95 13.82 37.81
C GLN A 18 5.26 14.18 36.35
N GLY A 19 4.46 15.04 35.72
CA GLY A 19 4.82 15.57 34.40
C GLY A 19 3.71 16.17 33.53
N THR A 20 2.50 16.38 34.02
CA THR A 20 1.45 17.15 33.33
C THR A 20 1.25 18.49 34.01
N ARG A 21 2.12 19.47 33.72
CA ARG A 21 1.83 20.90 33.95
C ARG A 21 2.81 21.77 33.17
N GLY A 22 2.30 22.49 32.18
CA GLY A 22 2.97 23.66 31.60
C GLY A 22 3.26 23.56 30.10
N LEU A 23 2.22 23.70 29.26
CA LEU A 23 2.33 24.31 27.92
C LEU A 23 0.93 24.51 27.31
N LEU A 24 0.08 25.24 28.02
CA LEU A 24 -1.11 25.88 27.46
C LEU A 24 -1.05 27.36 27.82
N GLU A 25 -0.22 28.11 27.10
CA GLU A 25 -0.24 29.56 27.19
C GLU A 25 0.21 30.17 25.86
N GLY A 26 -0.66 30.98 25.27
CA GLY A 26 -0.28 31.97 24.27
C GLY A 26 -0.58 31.63 22.81
N ARG A 27 -1.81 31.94 22.37
CA ARG A 27 -2.07 33.09 21.49
C ARG A 27 -3.47 32.99 20.89
N GLY A 28 -4.41 33.67 21.54
CA GLY A 28 -5.53 34.26 20.84
C GLY A 28 -5.01 35.37 19.92
N ARG A 29 -5.29 35.24 18.63
CA ARG A 29 -5.42 36.41 17.76
C ARG A 29 -6.77 36.34 17.07
N VAL A 30 -7.68 37.12 17.66
CA VAL A 30 -8.90 37.63 17.06
C VAL A 30 -8.50 38.40 15.80
N PHE A 31 -8.94 37.94 14.63
CA PHE A 31 -8.97 38.75 13.42
C PHE A 31 -10.40 39.25 13.23
N GLN A 32 -10.62 40.48 13.68
CA GLN A 32 -11.76 41.30 13.31
C GLN A 32 -11.59 41.81 11.88
N GLY A 33 -12.71 41.87 11.16
CA GLY A 33 -13.08 43.07 10.38
C GLY A 33 -12.32 43.34 9.09
N GLY A 34 -12.99 43.09 7.97
CA GLY A 34 -12.58 43.58 6.65
C GLY A 34 -13.71 43.46 5.66
N GLY A 35 -14.74 44.31 5.81
CA GLY A 35 -15.71 44.56 4.75
C GLY A 35 -15.05 45.30 3.60
N GLY A 36 -15.44 44.98 2.36
CA GLY A 36 -14.88 45.66 1.19
C GLY A 36 -15.43 45.17 -0.14
N ALA A 37 -16.37 45.94 -0.66
CA ALA A 37 -16.60 46.24 -2.08
C ALA A 37 -17.05 45.10 -3.03
N HIS A 38 -18.35 45.14 -3.33
CA HIS A 38 -18.94 44.75 -4.60
C HIS A 38 -18.28 45.53 -5.78
N PRO A 39 -17.79 44.84 -6.83
CA PRO A 39 -17.57 45.49 -8.13
C PRO A 39 -18.89 45.55 -8.94
N PRO A 40 -19.08 46.61 -9.75
CA PRO A 40 -20.27 46.80 -10.56
C PRO A 40 -20.29 45.89 -11.79
N GLY A 41 -21.49 45.46 -12.16
CA GLY A 41 -21.77 44.67 -13.35
C GLY A 41 -21.37 45.40 -14.64
N GLY A 42 -20.31 44.90 -15.27
CA GLY A 42 -19.98 45.19 -16.66
C GLY A 42 -20.72 44.22 -17.59
N ARG A 43 -21.69 44.73 -18.35
CA ARG A 43 -22.28 44.02 -19.50
C ARG A 43 -21.19 43.85 -20.55
N LEU A 44 -20.63 42.65 -20.67
CA LEU A 44 -19.83 42.28 -21.82
C LEU A 44 -20.76 42.07 -23.03
N ARG A 45 -20.64 42.97 -24.00
CA ARG A 45 -21.23 42.83 -25.32
C ARG A 45 -20.67 41.57 -25.98
N ALA A 46 -21.58 40.73 -26.46
CA ALA A 46 -21.27 39.65 -27.38
C ALA A 46 -20.99 40.26 -28.76
N ASP A 47 -19.75 40.68 -29.00
CA ASP A 47 -19.27 40.91 -30.36
C ASP A 47 -18.87 39.55 -30.95
N SER A 48 -19.80 38.99 -31.71
CA SER A 48 -19.62 37.85 -32.59
C SER A 48 -18.65 38.20 -33.73
N ALA A 49 -17.38 38.37 -33.39
CA ALA A 49 -16.31 38.29 -34.37
C ALA A 49 -16.08 36.81 -34.68
N ALA A 50 -16.47 36.40 -35.88
CA ALA A 50 -16.20 35.09 -36.44
C ALA A 50 -14.70 34.77 -36.32
N LEU A 51 -14.33 34.07 -35.25
CA LEU A 51 -13.00 33.53 -35.07
C LEU A 51 -12.85 32.45 -36.14
N HIS A 52 -12.16 32.81 -37.21
CA HIS A 52 -11.70 31.90 -38.23
C HIS A 52 -10.73 30.95 -37.54
N VAL A 53 -11.23 29.83 -37.01
CA VAL A 53 -10.41 28.76 -36.46
C VAL A 53 -9.61 28.24 -37.65
N PRO A 54 -8.28 28.48 -37.72
CA PRO A 54 -7.48 27.88 -38.76
C PRO A 54 -7.67 26.37 -38.61
N GLN A 55 -8.05 25.70 -39.69
CA GLN A 55 -7.99 24.24 -39.77
C GLN A 55 -6.52 23.84 -39.68
N ALA A 56 -5.96 23.93 -38.48
CA ALA A 56 -4.76 23.24 -38.09
C ALA A 56 -5.08 21.77 -38.36
N ARG A 57 -4.53 21.27 -39.46
CA ARG A 57 -4.46 19.85 -39.80
C ARG A 57 -4.28 19.11 -38.49
N PHE A 58 -5.33 18.45 -38.03
CA PHE A 58 -5.23 17.32 -37.12
C PHE A 58 -4.44 16.28 -37.91
N GLN A 59 -3.11 16.45 -37.96
CA GLN A 59 -2.20 15.33 -38.06
C GLN A 59 -2.55 14.51 -36.84
N VAL A 60 -3.45 13.55 -37.06
CA VAL A 60 -3.61 12.39 -36.21
C VAL A 60 -2.19 11.92 -35.97
N LEU A 61 -1.66 12.28 -34.79
CA LEU A 61 -0.50 11.65 -34.20
C LEU A 61 -0.86 10.18 -34.23
N ARG A 62 -0.45 9.50 -35.31
CA ARG A 62 -0.42 8.04 -35.34
C ARG A 62 0.35 7.73 -34.09
N ALA A 63 -0.35 7.20 -33.09
CA ALA A 63 0.29 6.58 -31.96
C ALA A 63 1.16 5.50 -32.60
N GLU A 64 2.43 5.83 -32.82
CA GLU A 64 3.45 4.85 -33.13
C GLU A 64 3.21 3.72 -32.12
N PRO A 65 2.93 2.50 -32.59
CA PRO A 65 2.69 1.39 -31.69
C PRO A 65 3.89 1.37 -30.75
N VAL A 66 3.63 1.53 -29.44
CA VAL A 66 4.66 1.50 -28.40
C VAL A 66 5.52 0.29 -28.70
N GLN A 67 6.70 0.53 -29.28
CA GLN A 67 7.60 -0.52 -29.71
C GLN A 67 7.99 -1.21 -28.41
N ARG A 68 7.44 -2.40 -28.20
CA ARG A 68 7.86 -3.23 -27.08
C ARG A 68 9.35 -3.45 -27.27
N PRO A 69 10.19 -3.15 -26.26
CA PRO A 69 11.62 -3.39 -26.38
C PRO A 69 11.82 -4.84 -26.80
N ALA A 70 12.71 -5.06 -27.77
CA ALA A 70 12.99 -6.31 -28.47
C ALA A 70 13.65 -7.39 -27.56
N GLY A 71 13.13 -7.56 -26.36
CA GLY A 71 13.53 -8.55 -25.36
C GLY A 71 12.31 -9.27 -24.75
N GLU A 72 11.13 -9.22 -25.38
CA GLU A 72 10.07 -10.20 -25.11
C GLU A 72 10.58 -11.56 -25.61
N VAL A 73 11.29 -12.25 -24.73
CA VAL A 73 11.73 -13.63 -24.86
C VAL A 73 10.48 -14.48 -25.10
N GLY A 74 10.45 -15.11 -26.28
CA GLY A 74 9.42 -16.05 -26.63
C GLY A 74 9.40 -17.28 -25.71
N GLY A 75 8.19 -17.79 -25.49
CA GLY A 75 7.92 -19.24 -25.60
C GLY A 75 8.47 -20.19 -24.53
N GLY A 76 8.91 -19.71 -23.37
CA GLY A 76 9.23 -20.56 -22.23
C GLY A 76 8.40 -20.17 -21.03
N TRP A 77 7.83 -21.15 -20.32
CA TRP A 77 7.21 -20.99 -18.98
C TRP A 77 8.21 -20.56 -17.89
N GLY A 78 9.31 -19.89 -18.26
CA GLY A 78 10.28 -19.34 -17.33
C GLY A 78 9.70 -18.09 -16.70
N MET A 79 9.51 -18.11 -15.38
CA MET A 79 9.19 -16.89 -14.65
C MET A 79 10.32 -15.88 -14.86
N PRO A 80 10.02 -14.62 -15.25
CA PRO A 80 11.02 -13.58 -15.31
C PRO A 80 11.74 -13.48 -13.96
N ALA A 81 13.06 -13.22 -14.00
CA ALA A 81 13.92 -13.24 -12.81
C ALA A 81 13.40 -12.37 -11.66
N GLY A 82 12.68 -11.28 -11.96
CA GLY A 82 12.07 -10.41 -10.95
C GLY A 82 10.93 -11.06 -10.17
N GLU A 83 10.11 -11.89 -10.82
CA GLU A 83 9.03 -12.63 -10.17
C GLU A 83 9.58 -13.75 -9.28
N VAL A 84 10.62 -14.44 -9.74
CA VAL A 84 11.33 -15.45 -8.92
C VAL A 84 11.94 -14.81 -7.68
N LEU A 85 12.62 -13.67 -7.85
CA LEU A 85 13.24 -12.94 -6.74
C LEU A 85 12.18 -12.42 -5.75
N ALA A 86 11.07 -11.89 -6.24
CA ALA A 86 9.94 -11.46 -5.42
C ALA A 86 9.33 -12.64 -4.64
N ALA A 87 9.12 -13.79 -5.28
CA ALA A 87 8.61 -15.01 -4.64
C ALA A 87 9.52 -15.48 -3.50
N LEU A 88 10.83 -15.55 -3.76
CA LEU A 88 11.83 -15.96 -2.76
C LEU A 88 11.87 -14.98 -1.58
N PHE A 89 11.90 -13.67 -1.86
CA PHE A 89 11.86 -12.64 -0.83
C PHE A 89 10.60 -12.75 0.03
N LEU A 90 9.42 -12.86 -0.60
CA LEU A 90 8.15 -12.95 0.12
C LEU A 90 8.02 -14.27 0.91
N ALA A 91 8.56 -15.38 0.40
CA ALA A 91 8.61 -16.64 1.13
C ALA A 91 9.47 -16.54 2.40
N LEU A 92 10.64 -15.90 2.30
CA LEU A 92 11.50 -15.64 3.46
C LEU A 92 10.84 -14.67 4.46
N ALA A 93 10.22 -13.60 3.96
CA ALA A 93 9.49 -12.66 4.80
C ALA A 93 8.33 -13.34 5.53
N ALA A 94 7.54 -14.16 4.84
CA ALA A 94 6.45 -14.95 5.43
C ALA A 94 6.96 -15.94 6.48
N ALA A 95 8.06 -16.65 6.21
CA ALA A 95 8.67 -17.57 7.17
C ALA A 95 9.13 -16.85 8.45
N TRP A 96 9.73 -15.66 8.30
CA TRP A 96 10.18 -14.87 9.45
C TRP A 96 9.01 -14.25 10.22
N ASP A 97 8.00 -13.76 9.52
CA ASP A 97 6.79 -13.20 10.11
C ASP A 97 6.00 -14.26 10.89
N LEU A 98 5.89 -15.49 10.38
CA LEU A 98 5.25 -16.59 11.12
C LEU A 98 6.01 -17.00 12.38
N ARG A 99 7.35 -16.96 12.36
CA ARG A 99 8.20 -17.38 13.48
C ARG A 99 8.39 -16.30 14.55
N VAL A 100 8.72 -15.09 14.12
CA VAL A 100 9.19 -14.00 15.00
C VAL A 100 8.17 -12.85 15.04
N ARG A 101 7.08 -12.91 14.26
CA ARG A 101 6.04 -11.86 14.15
C ARG A 101 6.61 -10.50 13.73
N ARG A 102 7.78 -10.52 13.09
CA ARG A 102 8.53 -9.33 12.66
C ARG A 102 9.38 -9.68 11.45
N VAL A 103 9.26 -8.92 10.38
CA VAL A 103 10.18 -8.99 9.23
C VAL A 103 11.44 -8.15 9.55
N PRO A 104 12.64 -8.73 9.52
CA PRO A 104 13.86 -8.01 9.89
C PRO A 104 14.23 -6.94 8.86
N ASN A 105 14.73 -5.79 9.32
CA ASN A 105 15.08 -4.66 8.45
C ASN A 105 16.15 -5.03 7.40
N TRP A 106 17.11 -5.89 7.76
CA TRP A 106 18.17 -6.32 6.84
C TRP A 106 17.62 -7.13 5.67
N LEU A 107 16.54 -7.89 5.86
CA LEU A 107 15.91 -8.67 4.79
C LEU A 107 15.20 -7.75 3.79
N ASN A 108 14.49 -6.73 4.29
CA ASN A 108 13.87 -5.72 3.44
C ASN A 108 14.92 -4.94 2.64
N LEU A 109 16.03 -4.54 3.28
CA LEU A 109 17.13 -3.87 2.60
C LEU A 109 17.76 -4.76 1.52
N ALA A 110 18.03 -6.03 1.84
CA ALA A 110 18.55 -7.00 0.88
C ALA A 110 17.61 -7.19 -0.32
N GLY A 111 16.30 -7.27 -0.09
CA GLY A 111 15.30 -7.37 -1.15
C GLY A 111 15.28 -6.14 -2.06
N VAL A 112 15.32 -4.92 -1.50
CA VAL A 112 15.41 -3.69 -2.31
C VAL A 112 16.70 -3.66 -3.14
N LEU A 113 17.84 -3.94 -2.52
CA LEU A 113 19.13 -3.93 -3.22
C LEU A 113 19.19 -4.99 -4.32
N ALA A 114 18.69 -6.20 -4.07
CA ALA A 114 18.63 -7.26 -5.07
C ALA A 114 17.72 -6.89 -6.25
N GLY A 115 16.55 -6.30 -5.98
CA GLY A 115 15.64 -5.81 -7.03
C GLY A 115 16.26 -4.67 -7.86
N LEU A 116 16.94 -3.72 -7.22
CA LEU A 116 17.66 -2.65 -7.93
C LEU A 116 18.84 -3.19 -8.75
N ALA A 117 19.61 -4.14 -8.21
CA ALA A 117 20.69 -4.80 -8.93
C ALA A 117 20.17 -5.54 -10.17
N LEU A 118 19.01 -6.21 -10.05
CA LEU A 118 18.33 -6.84 -11.18
C LEU A 118 17.84 -5.79 -12.20
N GLY A 119 17.30 -4.67 -11.73
CA GLY A 119 16.95 -3.53 -12.58
C GLY A 119 18.14 -2.99 -13.37
N LEU A 120 19.32 -2.90 -12.73
CA LEU A 120 20.57 -2.51 -13.39
C LEU A 120 21.01 -3.56 -14.44
N SER A 121 21.00 -4.85 -14.10
CA SER A 121 21.43 -5.92 -15.01
C SER A 121 20.50 -6.10 -16.22
N THR A 122 19.23 -5.73 -16.08
CA THR A 122 18.23 -5.79 -17.16
C THR A 122 18.07 -4.47 -17.94
N GLY A 123 18.87 -3.45 -17.62
CA GLY A 123 18.81 -2.14 -18.29
C GLY A 123 17.58 -1.29 -17.94
N ARG A 124 16.87 -1.62 -16.85
CA ARG A 124 15.66 -0.94 -16.37
C ARG A 124 15.78 -0.39 -14.94
N PRO A 125 16.89 0.27 -14.55
CA PRO A 125 17.10 0.71 -13.16
C PRO A 125 16.08 1.76 -12.71
N LEU A 126 15.67 2.67 -13.61
CA LEU A 126 14.67 3.69 -13.29
C LEU A 126 13.28 3.10 -13.01
N ALA A 127 12.91 2.02 -13.71
CA ALA A 127 11.64 1.33 -13.46
C ALA A 127 11.64 0.64 -12.09
N ALA A 128 12.74 -0.05 -11.74
CA ALA A 128 12.93 -0.67 -10.42
C ALA A 128 12.91 0.39 -9.30
N LEU A 129 13.61 1.50 -9.48
CA LEU A 129 13.65 2.60 -8.51
C LEU A 129 12.29 3.28 -8.35
N ALA A 130 11.60 3.59 -9.45
CA ALA A 130 10.27 4.21 -9.42
C ALA A 130 9.24 3.30 -8.76
N ALA A 131 9.26 2.00 -9.05
CA ALA A 131 8.39 1.03 -8.41
C ALA A 131 8.69 0.89 -6.91
N ALA A 132 9.97 0.82 -6.52
CA ALA A 132 10.37 0.78 -5.12
C ALA A 132 9.92 2.04 -4.35
N ALA A 133 10.12 3.22 -4.93
CA ALA A 133 9.71 4.50 -4.34
C ALA A 133 8.18 4.63 -4.24
N GLY A 134 7.45 4.23 -5.29
CA GLY A 134 5.99 4.22 -5.29
C GLY A 134 5.42 3.27 -4.23
N CYS A 135 5.97 2.05 -4.13
CA CYS A 135 5.59 1.09 -3.10
C CYS A 135 5.99 1.56 -1.69
N PHE A 136 7.11 2.25 -1.54
CA PHE A 136 7.49 2.89 -0.27
C PHE A 136 6.47 3.94 0.15
N LEU A 137 6.06 4.81 -0.78
CA LEU A 137 5.07 5.85 -0.49
C LEU A 137 3.72 5.22 -0.08
N VAL A 138 3.25 4.22 -0.82
CA VAL A 138 2.01 3.51 -0.49
C VAL A 138 2.11 2.80 0.88
N GLY A 139 3.20 2.08 1.13
CA GLY A 139 3.45 1.42 2.41
C GLY A 139 3.55 2.41 3.57
N PHE A 140 4.22 3.54 3.36
CA PHE A 140 4.33 4.61 4.34
C PHE A 140 2.97 5.23 4.68
N LEU A 141 2.12 5.50 3.68
CA LEU A 141 0.76 5.99 3.90
C LEU A 141 -0.09 4.99 4.68
N PHE A 142 -0.04 3.71 4.32
CA PHE A 142 -0.79 2.66 5.02
C PHE A 142 -0.31 2.46 6.45
N TRP A 143 1.00 2.56 6.68
CA TRP A 143 1.56 2.56 8.03
C TRP A 143 1.13 3.79 8.83
N ARG A 144 1.15 4.98 8.22
CA ARG A 144 0.73 6.23 8.86
C ARG A 144 -0.74 6.23 9.25
N TRP A 145 -1.59 5.53 8.50
CA TRP A 145 -3.00 5.30 8.83
C TRP A 145 -3.25 4.08 9.72
N GLY A 146 -2.20 3.36 10.13
CA GLY A 146 -2.32 2.19 11.02
C GLY A 146 -2.96 0.96 10.38
N VAL A 147 -3.03 0.89 9.05
CA VAL A 147 -3.56 -0.26 8.31
C VAL A 147 -2.52 -1.39 8.22
N LEU A 148 -1.24 -1.04 8.03
CA LEU A 148 -0.12 -1.97 7.98
C LEU A 148 0.78 -1.84 9.20
N GLY A 149 1.31 -2.97 9.64
CA GLY A 149 2.44 -2.99 10.55
C GLY A 149 3.67 -2.34 9.90
N GLY A 150 4.51 -1.69 10.71
CA GLY A 150 5.74 -1.07 10.20
C GLY A 150 6.74 -2.08 9.61
N GLY A 151 6.63 -3.37 9.92
CA GLY A 151 7.40 -4.44 9.27
C GLY A 151 6.92 -4.69 7.84
N ASP A 152 5.61 -4.84 7.66
CA ASP A 152 4.97 -5.14 6.37
C ASP A 152 5.08 -3.97 5.38
N ALA A 153 4.91 -2.75 5.88
CA ALA A 153 5.08 -1.54 5.07
C ALA A 153 6.49 -1.43 4.45
N LYS A 154 7.52 -1.97 5.14
CA LYS A 154 8.90 -1.98 4.65
C LYS A 154 9.19 -3.09 3.64
N ALA A 155 8.32 -4.11 3.54
CA ALA A 155 8.47 -5.17 2.55
C ALA A 155 7.98 -4.73 1.15
N LEU A 156 7.08 -3.75 1.07
CA LEU A 156 6.53 -3.25 -0.20
C LEU A 156 7.57 -2.63 -1.14
N PRO A 157 8.52 -1.77 -0.69
CA PRO A 157 9.59 -1.27 -1.54
C PRO A 157 10.42 -2.40 -2.17
N ALA A 158 10.70 -3.47 -1.42
CA ALA A 158 11.46 -4.62 -1.92
C ALA A 158 10.65 -5.34 -3.01
N LEU A 159 9.36 -5.58 -2.79
CA LEU A 159 8.47 -6.15 -3.80
C LEU A 159 8.42 -5.29 -5.08
N GLY A 160 8.27 -3.97 -4.93
CA GLY A 160 8.28 -3.02 -6.04
C GLY A 160 9.60 -3.04 -6.82
N ALA A 161 10.74 -3.06 -6.11
CA ALA A 161 12.07 -3.14 -6.72
C ALA A 161 12.26 -4.43 -7.52
N CYS A 162 11.86 -5.59 -6.96
CA CYS A 162 11.98 -6.90 -7.61
C CYS A 162 11.15 -7.00 -8.89
N LEU A 163 9.91 -6.49 -8.87
CA LEU A 163 9.01 -6.55 -10.02
C LEU A 163 9.30 -5.47 -11.07
N GLY A 164 9.91 -4.35 -10.67
CA GLY A 164 10.14 -3.20 -11.56
C GLY A 164 8.87 -2.58 -12.12
N SER A 165 7.72 -2.88 -11.53
CA SER A 165 6.39 -2.48 -11.98
C SER A 165 5.51 -2.17 -10.77
N LEU A 166 5.20 -0.88 -10.58
CA LEU A 166 4.31 -0.42 -9.52
C LEU A 166 2.92 -1.07 -9.61
N PRO A 167 2.23 -1.13 -10.77
CA PRO A 167 0.92 -1.78 -10.87
C PRO A 167 0.95 -3.26 -10.49
N ALA A 168 2.00 -4.00 -10.84
CA ALA A 168 2.12 -5.41 -10.48
C ALA A 168 2.27 -5.59 -8.96
N ALA A 169 3.11 -4.78 -8.32
CA ALA A 169 3.26 -4.80 -6.87
C ALA A 169 1.97 -4.39 -6.13
N LEU A 170 1.24 -3.40 -6.64
CA LEU A 170 -0.06 -2.99 -6.08
C LEU A 170 -1.15 -4.05 -6.26
N LEU A 171 -1.15 -4.76 -7.38
CA LEU A 171 -2.05 -5.88 -7.60
C LEU A 171 -1.78 -7.01 -6.60
N ALA A 172 -0.50 -7.38 -6.41
CA ALA A 172 -0.11 -8.36 -5.40
C ALA A 172 -0.54 -7.94 -3.98
N LEU A 173 -0.35 -6.66 -3.63
CA LEU A 173 -0.82 -6.09 -2.36
C LEU A 173 -2.35 -6.20 -2.21
N ALA A 174 -3.10 -5.77 -3.23
CA ALA A 174 -4.56 -5.82 -3.22
C ALA A 174 -5.09 -7.24 -3.07
N LEU A 175 -4.55 -8.20 -3.83
CA LEU A 175 -4.91 -9.61 -3.72
C LEU A 175 -4.50 -10.19 -2.36
N GLY A 176 -3.38 -9.74 -1.79
CA GLY A 176 -2.96 -10.16 -0.44
C GLY A 176 -3.95 -9.71 0.64
N TYR A 177 -4.47 -8.49 0.53
CA TYR A 177 -5.56 -8.02 1.39
C TYR A 177 -6.84 -8.83 1.21
N TRP A 178 -7.20 -9.18 -0.03
CA TRP A 178 -8.34 -10.06 -0.27
C TRP A 178 -8.16 -11.43 0.37
N CYS A 179 -6.97 -12.04 0.26
CA CYS A 179 -6.66 -13.29 0.94
C CYS A 179 -6.78 -13.17 2.47
N LEU A 180 -6.28 -12.08 3.05
CA LEU A 180 -6.43 -11.80 4.48
C LEU A 180 -7.90 -11.63 4.88
N ALA A 181 -8.67 -10.86 4.09
CA ALA A 181 -10.09 -10.63 4.34
C ALA A 181 -10.89 -11.94 4.30
N LEU A 182 -10.67 -12.77 3.28
CA LEU A 182 -11.31 -14.09 3.14
C LEU A 182 -10.91 -15.04 4.28
N TYR A 183 -9.69 -14.94 4.81
CA TYR A 183 -9.26 -15.73 5.95
C TYR A 183 -9.93 -15.29 7.27
N LEU A 184 -10.08 -13.98 7.47
CA LEU A 184 -10.68 -13.42 8.68
C LEU A 184 -12.21 -13.45 8.68
N LEU A 185 -12.85 -13.40 7.50
CA LEU A 185 -14.30 -13.27 7.36
C LEU A 185 -15.06 -14.43 8.07
N PRO A 186 -14.74 -15.72 7.87
CA PRO A 186 -15.44 -16.79 8.58
C PRO A 186 -15.26 -16.74 10.10
N ARG A 187 -14.10 -16.28 10.58
CA ARG A 187 -13.84 -16.12 12.02
C ARG A 187 -14.66 -14.98 12.61
N ALA A 188 -14.77 -13.87 11.90
CA ALA A 188 -15.58 -12.74 12.32
C ALA A 188 -17.07 -13.10 12.34
N LEU A 189 -17.56 -13.79 11.31
CA LEU A 189 -18.97 -14.17 11.18
C LEU A 189 -19.42 -15.15 12.27
N ARG A 190 -18.58 -16.12 12.65
CA ARG A 190 -18.91 -17.11 13.70
C ARG A 190 -19.00 -16.51 15.10
N GLY A 191 -18.25 -15.46 15.40
CA GLY A 191 -18.20 -14.87 16.74
C GLY A 191 -19.31 -13.85 17.02
N LYS A 192 -19.57 -12.94 16.06
CA LYS A 192 -20.38 -11.73 16.30
C LYS A 192 -21.60 -11.60 15.39
N GLY A 193 -21.76 -12.51 14.43
CA GLY A 193 -22.74 -12.41 13.35
C GLY A 193 -22.44 -11.24 12.40
N LEU A 194 -23.21 -11.14 11.30
CA LEU A 194 -23.05 -10.07 10.30
C LEU A 194 -23.19 -8.67 10.91
N LYS A 195 -24.17 -8.49 11.80
CA LYS A 195 -24.47 -7.19 12.40
C LYS A 195 -23.35 -6.71 13.33
N GLY A 196 -22.81 -7.61 14.16
CA GLY A 196 -21.69 -7.28 15.05
C GLY A 196 -20.40 -6.99 14.28
N TRP A 197 -20.12 -7.76 13.22
CA TRP A 197 -18.98 -7.48 12.35
C TRP A 197 -19.07 -6.10 11.67
N TRP A 198 -20.26 -5.73 11.19
CA TRP A 198 -20.48 -4.43 10.53
C TRP A 198 -20.25 -3.23 11.46
N GLU A 199 -20.67 -3.31 12.72
CA GLU A 199 -20.42 -2.22 13.68
C GLU A 199 -18.93 -2.10 14.04
N GLU A 200 -18.19 -3.21 14.06
CA GLU A 200 -16.74 -3.18 14.26
C GLU A 200 -16.00 -2.61 13.06
N GLU A 201 -16.46 -2.92 11.86
CA GLU A 201 -15.89 -2.40 10.64
C GLU A 201 -16.17 -0.90 10.49
N LYS A 202 -17.37 -0.42 10.84
CA LYS A 202 -17.65 1.02 10.93
C LYS A 202 -16.73 1.71 11.93
N THR A 203 -16.50 1.09 13.09
CA THR A 203 -15.62 1.63 14.11
C THR A 203 -14.19 1.69 13.59
N ALA A 204 -13.72 0.62 12.94
CA ALA A 204 -12.41 0.58 12.30
C ALA A 204 -12.26 1.64 11.20
N LEU A 205 -13.28 1.81 10.35
CA LEU A 205 -13.34 2.86 9.32
C LEU A 205 -13.33 4.25 9.93
N PHE A 206 -14.04 4.47 11.04
CA PHE A 206 -14.05 5.73 11.76
C PHE A 206 -12.66 6.05 12.33
N PHE A 207 -12.00 5.09 12.98
CA PHE A 207 -10.63 5.27 13.48
C PHE A 207 -9.62 5.48 12.33
N PHE A 208 -9.78 4.76 11.23
CA PHE A 208 -8.99 4.94 10.02
C PHE A 208 -9.14 6.37 9.44
N LEU A 209 -10.36 6.86 9.29
CA LEU A 209 -10.66 8.23 8.84
C LEU A 209 -10.17 9.29 9.84
N ALA A 210 -10.25 9.00 11.13
CA ALA A 210 -9.73 9.86 12.19
C ALA A 210 -8.20 9.81 12.33
N GLY A 211 -7.51 8.93 11.60
CA GLY A 211 -6.06 8.74 11.68
C GLY A 211 -5.58 8.23 13.04
N ALA A 212 -6.47 7.59 13.81
CA ALA A 212 -6.19 7.06 15.15
C ALA A 212 -6.04 5.54 15.09
N GLY A 213 -5.02 5.01 15.79
CA GLY A 213 -4.75 3.57 15.83
C GLY A 213 -5.81 2.83 16.65
N MET A 214 -6.25 1.65 16.18
CA MET A 214 -7.20 0.83 16.93
C MET A 214 -6.56 0.26 18.21
N PRO A 215 -7.14 0.49 19.39
CA PRO A 215 -6.63 -0.09 20.64
C PRO A 215 -6.86 -1.61 20.68
N GLY A 216 -5.87 -2.36 21.15
CA GLY A 216 -6.03 -3.75 21.59
C GLY A 216 -6.19 -4.83 20.49
N LYS A 217 -5.99 -4.53 19.21
CA LYS A 217 -6.05 -5.57 18.16
C LYS A 217 -4.77 -6.41 18.11
N GLU A 218 -4.95 -7.72 18.12
CA GLU A 218 -3.89 -8.70 17.89
C GLU A 218 -3.30 -8.52 16.48
N LYS A 219 -1.96 -8.52 16.39
CA LYS A 219 -1.26 -8.32 15.12
C LYS A 219 -1.30 -9.62 14.30
N VAL A 220 -2.04 -9.58 13.20
CA VAL A 220 -2.09 -10.67 12.22
C VAL A 220 -0.85 -10.58 11.32
N PRO A 221 -0.12 -11.69 11.08
CA PRO A 221 1.07 -11.67 10.24
C PRO A 221 0.63 -11.48 8.78
N PHE A 222 1.00 -10.36 8.15
CA PHE A 222 0.52 -10.00 6.82
C PHE A 222 1.39 -10.62 5.72
N ALA A 223 2.67 -10.87 5.96
CA ALA A 223 3.59 -11.35 4.93
C ALA A 223 3.16 -12.67 4.24
N PRO A 224 2.56 -13.67 4.93
CA PRO A 224 2.03 -14.87 4.27
C PRO A 224 0.88 -14.57 3.30
N PHE A 225 0.03 -13.60 3.62
CA PHE A 225 -1.07 -13.19 2.75
C PHE A 225 -0.56 -12.36 1.58
N LEU A 226 0.48 -11.55 1.78
CA LEU A 226 1.15 -10.84 0.70
C LEU A 226 1.80 -11.81 -0.31
N LEU A 227 2.42 -12.90 0.17
CA LEU A 227 2.91 -13.99 -0.68
C LEU A 227 1.77 -14.66 -1.46
N ALA A 228 0.67 -15.00 -0.80
CA ALA A 228 -0.50 -15.59 -1.46
C ALA A 228 -1.09 -14.66 -2.53
N GLY A 229 -1.18 -13.36 -2.23
CA GLY A 229 -1.62 -12.32 -3.16
C GLY A 229 -0.70 -12.17 -4.37
N PHE A 230 0.61 -12.23 -4.16
CA PHE A 230 1.59 -12.26 -5.24
C PHE A 230 1.40 -13.47 -6.16
N LEU A 231 1.32 -14.68 -5.60
CA LEU A 231 1.08 -15.90 -6.40
C LEU A 231 -0.25 -15.84 -7.16
N ALA A 232 -1.32 -15.34 -6.52
CA ALA A 232 -2.60 -15.12 -7.18
C ALA A 232 -2.48 -14.11 -8.33
N SER A 233 -1.66 -13.06 -8.17
CA SER A 233 -1.43 -12.08 -9.24
C SER A 233 -0.76 -12.72 -10.45
N GLU A 234 0.17 -13.66 -10.26
CA GLU A 234 0.80 -14.40 -11.37
C GLU A 234 -0.19 -15.31 -12.09
N VAL A 235 -1.09 -15.97 -11.36
CA VAL A 235 -2.18 -16.76 -11.96
C VAL A 235 -3.10 -15.87 -12.78
N VAL A 236 -3.47 -14.68 -12.27
CA VAL A 236 -4.31 -13.72 -12.98
C VAL A 236 -3.61 -13.23 -14.25
N LYS A 237 -2.31 -12.90 -14.20
CA LYS A 237 -1.54 -12.51 -15.39
C LYS A 237 -1.49 -13.64 -16.42
N ALA A 238 -1.22 -14.87 -16.00
CA ALA A 238 -1.17 -16.03 -16.88
C ALA A 238 -2.53 -16.26 -17.57
N TRP A 239 -3.62 -16.14 -16.81
CA TRP A 239 -4.98 -16.27 -17.32
C TRP A 239 -5.33 -15.17 -18.33
N LEU A 240 -5.03 -13.91 -18.02
CA LEU A 240 -5.24 -12.77 -18.93
C LEU A 240 -4.33 -12.80 -20.16
N GLY A 241 -3.11 -13.34 -20.02
CA GLY A 241 -2.17 -13.54 -21.13
C GLY A 241 -2.67 -14.58 -22.12
N GLY A 242 -3.24 -15.69 -21.62
CA GLY A 242 -3.85 -16.72 -22.47
C GLY A 242 -5.04 -16.22 -23.30
N LEU A 243 -5.84 -15.31 -22.74
CA LEU A 243 -6.99 -14.70 -23.43
C LEU A 243 -6.60 -13.81 -24.63
N ARG A 244 -5.34 -13.36 -24.73
CA ARG A 244 -4.87 -12.57 -25.88
C ARG A 244 -4.40 -13.41 -27.07
N LEU A 245 -4.29 -14.72 -26.89
CA LEU A 245 -3.80 -15.66 -27.92
C LEU A 245 -4.91 -16.56 -28.48
N SER A 246 -6.17 -16.32 -28.11
CA SER A 246 -7.37 -17.01 -28.61
C SER A 246 -8.19 -16.08 -29.50
#